data_AF-A0A101T3Z6-F1
#
_entry.id   AF-A0A101T3Z6-F1
#
_cell.length_a   1.000
_cell.length_b   1.000
_cell.length_c   1.000
_cell.angle_alpha   90.00
_cell.angle_beta   90.00
_cell.angle_gamma   90.00
#
_symmetry.space_group_name_H-M   'P 1'
#
loop_
_entity.id
_entity.type
_entity.pdbx_description
1 polymer ?
#
loop_
_entity_poly.entity_id
_entity_poly.type
_entity_poly.pdbx_seq_one_letter_code
_entity_poly.pdbx_strand_id
1 'polypeptide(L)'
;MSGCAALPTLVPGPLAAQEAGVAPATIRKWVQLGHLKAAGKAGRAQLFRLEDVFAAERAARGTSRPARRAPADDAGPYGIPSSKIT
;
A
#
# COMPACT_ATOMS: atom_id res chain seq x y z
N MET A 1 -23.40 27.93 2.68
CA MET A 1 -22.10 27.94 1.99
C MET A 1 -21.86 26.54 1.45
N SER A 2 -22.43 26.22 0.30
CA SER A 2 -22.27 24.89 -0.33
C SER A 2 -20.88 24.83 -0.94
N GLY A 3 -20.05 23.92 -0.44
CA GLY A 3 -18.75 23.63 -1.04
C GLY A 3 -18.93 23.21 -2.49
N CYS A 4 -18.25 23.90 -3.39
CA CYS A 4 -18.10 23.48 -4.78
C CYS A 4 -17.37 22.14 -4.76
N ALA A 5 -18.10 21.03 -4.88
CA ALA A 5 -17.49 19.72 -4.97
C ALA A 5 -16.71 19.68 -6.28
N ALA A 6 -15.39 19.88 -6.19
CA ALA A 6 -14.48 19.74 -7.31
C ALA A 6 -14.75 18.38 -7.98
N LEU A 7 -14.94 18.40 -9.30
CA LEU A 7 -15.20 17.17 -10.03
C LEU A 7 -14.02 16.21 -9.82
N PRO A 8 -14.31 14.93 -9.54
CA PRO A 8 -13.26 13.97 -9.28
C PRO A 8 -12.36 13.81 -10.50
N THR A 9 -11.05 13.90 -10.29
CA THR A 9 -10.07 13.71 -11.35
C THR A 9 -9.99 12.24 -11.69
N LEU A 10 -10.52 11.87 -12.85
CA LEU A 10 -10.52 10.51 -13.37
C LEU A 10 -9.33 10.29 -14.29
N VAL A 11 -8.52 9.28 -13.97
CA VAL A 11 -7.30 8.94 -14.71
C VAL A 11 -7.30 7.49 -15.21
N PRO A 12 -6.79 7.20 -16.41
CA PRO A 12 -6.57 5.83 -16.87
C PRO A 12 -5.51 5.10 -16.05
N GLY A 13 -5.56 3.76 -16.04
CA GLY A 13 -4.64 2.91 -15.27
C GLY A 13 -3.14 3.22 -15.42
N PRO A 14 -2.59 3.41 -16.65
CA PRO A 14 -1.17 3.77 -16.82
C PRO A 14 -0.81 5.14 -16.24
N LEU A 15 -1.72 6.11 -16.28
CA LEU A 15 -1.50 7.43 -15.69
C LEU A 15 -1.60 7.35 -14.16
N ALA A 16 -2.62 6.66 -13.64
CA ALA A 16 -2.76 6.41 -12.20
C ALA A 16 -1.51 5.77 -11.58
N ALA A 17 -0.89 4.83 -12.30
CA ALA A 17 0.35 4.18 -11.87
C ALA A 17 1.52 5.18 -11.75
N GLN A 18 1.66 6.07 -12.73
CA GLN A 18 2.68 7.11 -12.73
C GLN A 18 2.48 8.09 -11.57
N GLU A 19 1.24 8.56 -11.36
CA GLU A 19 0.93 9.50 -10.27
C GLU A 19 1.20 8.90 -8.88
N ALA A 20 0.90 7.62 -8.69
CA ALA A 20 1.20 6.92 -7.43
C ALA A 20 2.65 6.44 -7.31
N GLY A 21 3.47 6.57 -8.36
CA GLY A 21 4.83 6.06 -8.38
C GLY A 21 4.92 4.53 -8.24
N VAL A 22 3.95 3.80 -8.81
CA VAL A 22 3.89 2.33 -8.79
C VAL A 22 3.86 1.75 -10.21
N ALA A 23 4.14 0.45 -10.33
CA ALA A 23 3.99 -0.24 -11.62
C ALA A 23 2.50 -0.40 -12.01
N PRO A 24 2.13 -0.35 -13.30
CA PRO A 24 0.75 -0.62 -13.75
C PRO A 24 0.22 -2.02 -13.37
N ALA A 25 1.11 -2.98 -13.13
CA ALA A 25 0.74 -4.29 -12.60
C ALA A 25 0.19 -4.21 -11.16
N THR A 26 0.72 -3.30 -10.34
CA THR A 26 0.27 -3.06 -8.97
C THR A 26 -1.14 -2.50 -8.94
N ILE A 27 -1.46 -1.54 -9.81
CA ILE A 27 -2.81 -1.02 -9.98
C ILE A 27 -3.79 -2.15 -10.30
N ARG A 28 -3.47 -3.01 -11.28
CA ARG A 28 -4.29 -4.18 -11.63
C ARG A 28 -4.49 -5.11 -10.43
N LYS A 29 -3.42 -5.40 -9.69
CA LYS A 29 -3.48 -6.23 -8.49
C LYS A 29 -4.38 -5.62 -7.41
N TRP A 30 -4.30 -4.31 -7.16
CA TRP A 30 -5.19 -3.63 -6.22
C TRP A 30 -6.66 -3.69 -6.65
N VAL A 31 -6.94 -3.57 -7.95
CA VAL A 31 -8.31 -3.73 -8.47
C VAL A 31 -8.81 -5.16 -8.28
N GLN A 32 -7.99 -6.15 -8.61
CA GLN A 32 -8.34 -7.56 -8.43
C GLN A 32 -8.59 -7.93 -6.97
N LEU A 33 -7.79 -7.38 -6.05
CA LEU A 33 -7.94 -7.57 -4.61
C LEU A 33 -9.05 -6.70 -4.00
N GLY A 34 -9.68 -5.81 -4.77
CA GLY A 34 -10.73 -4.89 -4.29
C GLY A 34 -10.22 -3.71 -3.46
N HIS A 35 -8.91 -3.49 -3.39
CA HIS A 35 -8.30 -2.34 -2.72
C HIS A 35 -8.42 -1.04 -3.52
N LEU A 36 -8.68 -1.12 -4.83
CA LEU A 36 -8.92 0.02 -5.69
C LEU A 36 -10.18 -0.22 -6.54
N LYS A 37 -11.11 0.74 -6.54
CA LYS A 37 -12.34 0.66 -7.33
C LYS A 37 -12.23 1.49 -8.60
N ALA A 38 -12.59 0.90 -9.74
CA ALA A 38 -12.76 1.66 -10.97
C ALA A 38 -13.99 2.58 -10.83
N ALA A 39 -13.81 3.87 -11.07
CA ALA A 39 -14.87 4.88 -11.02
C ALA A 39 -15.64 4.98 -12.35
N GLY A 40 -15.09 4.40 -13.42
CA GLY A 40 -15.75 4.34 -14.72
C GLY A 40 -14.90 3.62 -15.76
N LYS A 41 -15.29 3.75 -17.03
CA LYS A 41 -14.55 3.22 -18.17
C LYS A 41 -14.55 4.25 -19.31
N ALA A 42 -13.41 4.42 -19.96
CA ALA A 42 -13.26 5.13 -21.23
C ALA A 42 -12.95 4.10 -22.32
N GLY A 43 -13.99 3.65 -23.03
CA GLY A 43 -13.89 2.55 -23.97
C GLY A 43 -13.45 1.26 -23.30
N ARG A 44 -12.25 0.76 -23.66
CA ARG A 44 -11.66 -0.44 -23.05
C ARG A 44 -10.84 -0.16 -21.78
N ALA A 45 -10.50 1.10 -21.51
CA ALA A 45 -9.71 1.47 -20.34
C ALA A 45 -10.59 1.70 -19.11
N GLN A 46 -10.18 1.17 -17.96
CA GLN A 46 -10.78 1.54 -16.67
C GLN A 46 -10.26 2.91 -16.23
N LEU A 47 -11.15 3.72 -15.67
CA LEU A 47 -10.85 5.01 -15.08
C LEU A 47 -10.89 4.90 -13.56
N PHE A 48 -9.94 5.55 -12.91
CA PHE A 48 -9.76 5.55 -11.47
C PHE A 48 -9.82 6.98 -10.96
N ARG A 49 -10.44 7.16 -9.79
CA ARG A 49 -10.34 8.43 -9.07
C ARG A 49 -8.93 8.54 -8.53
N LEU A 50 -8.31 9.69 -8.73
CA LEU A 50 -6.96 9.92 -8.24
C LEU A 50 -6.89 9.84 -6.71
N GLU A 51 -7.94 10.27 -6.01
CA GLU A 51 -8.04 10.15 -4.54
C GLU A 51 -7.96 8.70 -4.04
N ASP A 52 -8.65 7.77 -4.70
CA ASP A 52 -8.69 6.35 -4.34
C ASP A 52 -7.34 5.67 -4.62
N VAL A 53 -6.67 6.09 -5.69
CA VAL A 53 -5.34 5.59 -6.06
C VAL A 53 -4.32 5.93 -4.98
N PHE A 54 -4.31 7.17 -4.49
CA PHE A 54 -3.43 7.57 -3.37
C PHE A 54 -3.83 6.92 -2.04
N ALA A 55 -5.12 6.69 -1.79
CA ALA A 55 -5.54 5.94 -0.61
C ALA A 55 -5.03 4.49 -0.63
N ALA A 56 -5.16 3.81 -1.77
CA ALA A 56 -4.65 2.46 -1.96
C ALA A 56 -3.12 2.39 -1.84
N GLU A 57 -2.41 3.39 -2.38
CA GLU A 57 -0.96 3.51 -2.26
C GLU A 57 -0.50 3.60 -0.80
N ARG A 58 -1.14 4.44 0.02
CA ARG A 58 -0.80 4.57 1.44
C ARG A 58 -1.06 3.29 2.21
N ALA A 59 -2.20 2.64 1.95
CA ALA A 59 -2.51 1.34 2.53
C ALA A 59 -1.47 0.28 2.16
N ALA A 60 -1.03 0.26 0.89
CA ALA A 60 -0.01 -0.65 0.40
C ALA A 60 1.38 -0.38 1.02
N ARG A 61 1.76 0.88 1.23
CA ARG A 61 3.01 1.22 1.94
C ARG A 61 2.98 0.79 3.40
N GLY A 62 1.83 0.94 4.06
CA GLY A 62 1.65 0.55 5.46
C GLY A 62 1.84 -0.95 5.72
N THR A 63 1.33 -1.81 4.83
CA THR A 63 1.50 -3.27 4.92
C THR A 63 2.93 -3.72 4.56
N SER A 64 3.61 -2.98 3.68
CA SER A 64 4.97 -3.30 3.23
C SER A 64 6.07 -2.98 4.25
N ARG A 65 5.72 -2.53 5.47
CA ARG A 65 6.66 -2.45 6.58
C ARG A 65 6.66 -3.80 7.32
N PRO A 66 7.50 -4.79 6.95
CA PRO A 66 7.78 -5.86 7.87
C PRO A 66 8.39 -5.21 9.12
N ALA A 67 8.00 -5.69 10.29
CA ALA A 67 8.70 -5.41 11.53
C ALA A 67 10.14 -5.93 11.42
N ARG A 68 11.00 -5.20 10.72
CA ARG A 68 12.40 -5.56 10.56
C ARG A 68 13.07 -5.22 11.88
N ARG A 69 13.35 -6.28 12.64
CA ARG A 69 13.90 -6.37 14.02
C ARG A 69 12.89 -6.16 15.13
N ALA A 70 12.26 -7.25 15.55
CA ALA A 70 12.41 -7.59 16.97
C ALA A 70 13.88 -8.03 17.17
N PRO A 71 14.63 -7.45 18.12
CA PRO A 71 15.92 -8.02 18.49
C PRO A 71 15.70 -9.46 18.93
N ALA A 72 16.55 -10.35 18.43
CA ALA A 72 16.74 -11.68 18.99
C ALA A 72 17.42 -11.50 20.36
N ASP A 73 16.64 -11.11 21.36
CA ASP A 73 17.00 -11.12 22.76
C ASP A 73 15.74 -11.59 23.50
N ASP A 74 15.59 -12.90 23.63
CA ASP A 74 15.56 -13.55 24.95
C ASP A 74 15.35 -15.08 24.79
N ALA A 75 16.25 -15.85 25.42
CA ALA A 75 16.12 -17.27 25.75
C ALA A 75 16.08 -18.33 24.61
N GLY A 76 17.28 -18.74 24.17
CA GLY A 76 17.50 -20.16 23.87
C GLY A 76 17.55 -20.97 25.18
N PRO A 77 17.06 -22.22 25.25
CA PRO A 77 16.90 -22.98 26.50
C PRO A 77 18.24 -23.41 27.17
N TYR A 78 19.38 -22.99 26.63
CA TYR A 78 20.71 -23.32 27.11
C TYR A 78 21.57 -22.06 27.27
N GLY A 79 21.27 -21.26 28.28
CA GLY A 79 22.08 -20.11 28.69
C GLY A 79 22.42 -20.19 30.18
N ILE A 80 23.46 -20.94 30.54
CA ILE A 80 24.08 -20.82 31.87
C ILE A 80 25.33 -19.94 31.71
N PRO A 81 25.37 -18.72 32.26
CA PRO A 81 26.61 -17.96 32.31
C PRO A 81 27.56 -18.56 33.36
N SER A 82 28.74 -19.01 32.92
CA SER A 82 29.87 -19.35 33.78
C SER A 82 30.39 -18.10 34.48
N SER A 83 29.86 -17.76 35.66
CA SER A 83 30.43 -16.72 36.54
C SER A 83 30.05 -16.94 38.01
N LYS A 84 30.41 -18.11 38.55
CA LYS A 84 30.61 -18.34 40.00
C LYS A 84 31.70 -19.40 40.15
N ILE A 85 32.95 -18.99 39.96
CA ILE A 85 34.14 -19.70 40.47
C ILE A 85 34.82 -18.73 41.44
N THR A 86 34.40 -18.80 42.69
CA THR A 86 35.07 -18.39 43.92
C THR A 86 34.27 -19.00 45.05
#